data_AF-A0A226EXT7-F1
#
_entry.id   AF-A0A226EXT7-F1
#
_cell.length_a   1.000
_cell.length_b   1.000
_cell.length_c   1.000
_cell.angle_alpha   90.00
_cell.angle_beta   90.00
_cell.angle_gamma   90.00
#
_symmetry.space_group_name_H-M   'P 1'
#
loop_
_entity.id
_entity.type
_entity.pdbx_description
1 polymer ?
#
loop_
_entity_poly.entity_id
_entity_poly.type
_entity_poly.pdbx_seq_one_letter_code
_entity_poly.pdbx_strand_id
1 'polypeptide(L)'
;MKTISIAIFAASLISVSWGQEETKCAGEEVTLTDQQKTQITECLNEAKIKTVWKIPADKLSCFGVCILDKKGMLTPEGKINHEKAFKYIEMTMPSKVRKPLIEGIDKCIKEHGQDVKVKDDPGCMSFLHVGNCGKFVDEIS
;
A
#
# COMPACT_ATOMS: atom_id res chain seq x y z
N MET A 1 54.78 -38.14 6.09
CA MET A 1 53.42 -37.62 6.38
C MET A 1 53.06 -36.70 5.21
N LYS A 2 52.31 -36.99 4.13
CA LYS A 2 51.11 -37.81 3.86
C LYS A 2 50.06 -37.64 4.97
N THR A 3 48.88 -37.04 4.81
CA THR A 3 48.14 -36.60 3.60
C THR A 3 46.87 -35.82 4.03
N ILE A 4 46.43 -34.87 3.20
CA ILE A 4 45.02 -34.54 2.84
C ILE A 4 44.14 -33.74 3.84
N SER A 5 43.92 -32.48 3.45
CA SER A 5 42.67 -31.73 3.23
C SER A 5 41.42 -32.03 4.06
N ILE A 6 40.73 -30.97 4.50
CA ILE A 6 39.43 -30.52 3.94
C ILE A 6 39.21 -29.06 4.37
N ALA A 7 39.20 -28.15 3.40
CA ALA A 7 38.66 -26.81 3.55
C ALA A 7 37.13 -26.90 3.42
N ILE A 8 36.39 -26.75 4.51
CA ILE A 8 34.93 -26.61 4.46
C ILE A 8 34.65 -25.13 4.19
N PHE A 9 34.52 -24.82 2.90
CA PHE A 9 33.79 -23.65 2.41
C PHE A 9 32.33 -23.80 2.89
N ALA A 10 32.00 -23.18 4.03
CA ALA A 10 30.60 -22.92 4.37
C ALA A 10 30.11 -21.80 3.47
N ALA A 11 29.74 -22.15 2.24
CA ALA A 11 28.86 -21.35 1.40
C ALA A 11 27.53 -21.21 2.16
N SER A 12 27.44 -20.16 2.97
CA SER A 12 26.20 -19.74 3.61
C SER A 12 25.19 -19.47 2.50
N LEU A 13 24.26 -20.43 2.39
CA LEU A 13 23.13 -20.43 1.47
C LEU A 13 22.35 -19.13 1.65
N ILE A 14 22.44 -18.31 0.62
CA ILE A 14 21.37 -17.54 0.00
C ILE A 14 20.00 -17.88 0.60
N SER A 15 19.55 -17.06 1.53
CA SER A 15 18.12 -16.93 1.82
C SER A 15 17.66 -15.58 1.31
N VAL A 16 17.64 -15.43 -0.03
CA VAL A 16 16.73 -14.42 -0.60
C VAL A 16 15.34 -15.02 -0.40
N SER A 17 14.68 -14.64 0.67
CA SER A 17 13.24 -14.85 0.84
C SER A 17 12.54 -13.98 -0.20
N TRP A 18 12.38 -14.50 -1.42
CA TRP A 18 11.51 -13.90 -2.44
C TRP A 18 10.09 -13.91 -1.89
N GLY A 19 9.42 -12.77 -2.08
CA GLY A 19 8.23 -12.37 -1.36
C GLY A 19 7.08 -13.35 -1.49
N GLN A 20 6.32 -13.46 -0.40
CA GLN A 20 4.89 -13.71 -0.54
C GLN A 20 4.30 -12.49 -1.28
N GLU A 21 4.26 -12.55 -2.61
CA GLU A 21 3.27 -11.79 -3.39
C GLU A 21 1.91 -12.41 -3.06
N GLU A 22 1.35 -12.08 -1.90
CA GLU A 22 -0.09 -12.20 -1.73
C GLU A 22 -0.69 -11.17 -2.69
N THR A 23 -1.49 -11.64 -3.64
CA THR A 23 -2.12 -10.87 -4.72
C THR A 23 -3.63 -10.87 -4.57
N LYS A 24 -4.16 -11.16 -3.37
CA LYS A 24 -5.59 -11.37 -3.16
C LYS A 24 -6.19 -10.28 -2.29
N CYS A 25 -7.27 -9.66 -2.77
CA CYS A 25 -8.12 -8.76 -2.00
C CYS A 25 -9.49 -9.41 -1.86
N ALA A 26 -9.96 -9.62 -0.63
CA ALA A 26 -11.21 -10.37 -0.36
C ALA A 26 -11.28 -11.75 -1.04
N GLY A 27 -10.14 -12.45 -1.11
CA GLY A 27 -10.04 -13.75 -1.79
C GLY A 27 -10.01 -13.69 -3.33
N GLU A 28 -10.18 -12.52 -3.94
CA GLU A 28 -10.12 -12.30 -5.39
C GLU A 28 -8.72 -11.85 -5.82
N GLU A 29 -8.21 -12.39 -6.92
CA GLU A 29 -6.90 -11.99 -7.45
C GLU A 29 -6.93 -10.56 -7.98
N VAL A 30 -6.00 -9.75 -7.49
CA VAL A 30 -5.71 -8.39 -7.92
C VAL A 30 -4.42 -8.42 -8.71
N THR A 31 -4.55 -8.31 -10.02
CA THR A 31 -3.39 -8.22 -10.92
C THR A 31 -2.91 -6.77 -10.98
N LEU A 32 -1.75 -6.51 -10.39
CA LEU A 32 -1.06 -5.23 -10.48
C LEU A 32 -0.15 -5.22 -11.71
N THR A 33 -0.20 -4.14 -12.49
CA THR A 33 0.78 -3.84 -13.53
C THR A 33 2.15 -3.60 -12.92
N ASP A 34 3.22 -3.76 -13.71
CA ASP A 34 4.59 -3.49 -13.25
C ASP A 34 4.74 -2.06 -12.72
N GLN A 35 4.09 -1.08 -13.37
CA GLN A 35 4.08 0.29 -12.89
C GLN A 35 3.41 0.42 -11.51
N GLN A 36 2.30 -0.28 -11.26
CA GLN A 36 1.67 -0.30 -9.94
C GLN A 36 2.57 -0.94 -8.89
N LYS A 37 3.22 -2.07 -9.23
CA LYS A 37 4.17 -2.73 -8.33
C LYS A 37 5.36 -1.84 -7.97
N THR A 38 5.92 -1.14 -8.96
CA THR A 38 7.02 -0.19 -8.74
C THR A 38 6.61 0.93 -7.80
N GLN A 39 5.48 1.58 -8.04
CA GLN A 39 5.01 2.69 -7.19
C GLN A 39 4.68 2.24 -5.76
N ILE A 40 4.10 1.05 -5.59
CA ILE A 40 3.87 0.46 -4.26
C ILE A 40 5.21 0.19 -3.57
N THR A 41 6.17 -0.40 -4.28
CA THR A 41 7.50 -0.72 -3.76
C THR A 41 8.25 0.54 -3.31
N GLU A 42 8.19 1.61 -4.09
CA GLU A 42 8.76 2.91 -3.72
C GLU A 42 8.16 3.43 -2.41
N CYS A 43 6.83 3.42 -2.27
CA CYS A 43 6.16 3.88 -1.06
C CYS A 43 6.45 2.98 0.16
N LEU A 44 6.57 1.66 -0.03
CA LEU A 44 7.00 0.75 1.02
C LEU A 44 8.42 1.09 1.50
N ASN A 45 9.33 1.36 0.56
CA ASN A 45 10.72 1.73 0.87
C ASN A 45 10.80 3.08 1.60
N GLU A 46 10.08 4.10 1.12
CA GLU A 46 10.00 5.42 1.75
C GLU A 46 9.50 5.33 3.19
N ALA A 47 8.44 4.55 3.43
CA ALA A 47 7.88 4.33 4.76
C ALA A 47 8.67 3.29 5.61
N LYS A 48 9.70 2.65 5.04
CA LYS A 48 10.46 1.55 5.68
C LYS A 48 9.53 0.42 6.14
N ILE A 49 8.61 0.01 5.27
CA ILE A 49 7.67 -1.09 5.45
C ILE A 49 8.16 -2.28 4.62
N LYS A 50 8.11 -3.49 5.19
CA LYS A 50 8.60 -4.70 4.51
C LYS A 50 7.59 -5.30 3.52
N THR A 51 6.29 -5.15 3.78
CA THR A 51 5.22 -5.74 2.97
C THR A 51 3.95 -4.90 3.06
N VAL A 52 3.20 -4.82 1.96
CA VAL A 52 1.90 -4.14 1.86
C VAL A 52 0.82 -4.79 2.73
N TRP A 53 1.00 -6.05 3.12
CA TRP A 53 0.03 -6.83 3.90
C TRP A 53 0.16 -6.64 5.41
N LYS A 54 1.28 -6.08 5.88
CA LYS A 54 1.56 -5.86 7.31
C LYS A 54 2.10 -4.46 7.54
N ILE A 55 1.32 -3.47 7.09
CA ILE A 55 1.66 -2.07 7.29
C ILE A 55 1.39 -1.70 8.76
N PRO A 56 2.40 -1.28 9.53
CA PRO A 56 2.20 -0.80 10.89
C PRO A 56 1.21 0.38 10.92
N ALA A 57 0.37 0.44 11.95
CA ALA A 57 -0.71 1.42 11.98
C ALA A 57 -0.22 2.87 11.97
N ASP A 58 0.93 3.13 12.60
CA ASP A 58 1.65 4.40 12.63
C ASP A 58 2.25 4.79 11.27
N LYS A 59 2.42 3.83 10.35
CA LYS A 59 3.00 4.06 9.02
C LYS A 59 1.97 4.07 7.89
N LEU A 60 0.77 3.58 8.16
CA LEU A 60 -0.31 3.49 7.16
C LEU A 60 -0.60 4.85 6.54
N SER A 61 -0.62 5.91 7.34
CA SER A 61 -0.98 7.23 6.85
C SER A 61 0.00 7.76 5.80
N CYS A 62 1.29 7.70 6.08
CA CYS A 62 2.31 8.14 5.12
C CYS A 62 2.42 7.21 3.91
N PHE A 63 2.20 5.90 4.10
CA PHE A 63 2.11 4.99 2.97
C PHE A 63 0.94 5.36 2.05
N GLY A 64 -0.26 5.58 2.59
CA GLY A 64 -1.44 5.95 1.82
C GLY A 64 -1.26 7.28 1.08
N VAL A 65 -0.70 8.28 1.76
CA VAL A 65 -0.35 9.58 1.17
C VAL A 65 0.63 9.43 -0.01
N CYS A 66 1.68 8.63 0.15
CA CYS A 66 2.65 8.38 -0.92
C CYS A 66 2.00 7.77 -2.17
N ILE A 67 1.10 6.80 -1.98
CA ILE A 67 0.36 6.18 -3.10
C ILE A 67 -0.52 7.21 -3.81
N LEU A 68 -1.26 8.03 -3.06
CA LEU A 68 -2.13 9.05 -3.63
C LEU A 68 -1.34 10.10 -4.43
N ASP A 69 -0.18 10.52 -3.93
CA ASP A 69 0.68 11.48 -4.60
C ASP A 69 1.27 10.90 -5.91
N LYS A 70 1.92 9.72 -5.85
CA LYS A 70 2.50 9.07 -7.04
C LYS A 70 1.46 8.70 -8.10
N LYS A 71 0.20 8.53 -7.72
CA LYS A 71 -0.92 8.28 -8.63
C LYS A 71 -1.60 9.56 -9.14
N GLY A 72 -1.15 10.74 -8.69
CA GLY A 72 -1.74 12.03 -9.08
C GLY A 72 -3.19 12.19 -8.61
N MET A 73 -3.53 11.53 -7.50
CA MET A 73 -4.86 11.55 -6.86
C MET A 73 -4.97 12.63 -5.79
N LEU A 74 -3.98 13.50 -5.67
CA LEU A 74 -4.07 14.70 -4.84
C LEU A 74 -4.40 15.92 -5.70
N THR A 75 -5.19 16.83 -5.16
CA THR A 75 -5.39 18.16 -5.75
C THR A 75 -4.16 19.04 -5.51
N PRO A 76 -4.02 20.19 -6.21
CA PRO A 76 -2.94 21.15 -5.94
C PRO A 76 -2.91 21.64 -4.48
N GLU A 77 -4.02 21.58 -3.76
CA GLU A 77 -4.14 21.96 -2.35
C GLU A 77 -3.80 20.80 -1.39
N GLY A 78 -3.44 19.62 -1.90
CA GLY A 78 -3.10 18.46 -1.07
C GLY A 78 -4.31 17.72 -0.51
N LYS A 79 -5.49 17.92 -1.09
CA LYS A 79 -6.70 17.13 -0.78
C LYS A 79 -6.80 15.92 -1.69
N ILE A 80 -7.60 14.92 -1.31
CA ILE A 80 -7.87 13.75 -2.15
C ILE A 80 -8.76 14.20 -3.33
N ASN A 81 -8.38 13.83 -4.55
CA ASN A 81 -9.19 13.97 -5.74
C ASN A 81 -10.07 12.72 -5.88
N HIS A 82 -11.34 12.83 -5.47
CA HIS A 82 -12.25 11.68 -5.37
C HIS A 82 -12.49 11.03 -6.74
N GLU A 83 -12.68 11.84 -7.79
CA GLU A 83 -12.92 11.34 -9.14
C GLU A 83 -11.77 10.45 -9.62
N LYS A 84 -10.52 10.91 -9.46
CA LYS A 84 -9.33 10.14 -9.85
C LYS A 84 -9.16 8.89 -8.99
N ALA A 85 -9.41 8.99 -7.69
CA ALA A 85 -9.31 7.85 -6.78
C ALA A 85 -10.33 6.75 -7.10
N PHE A 86 -11.60 7.11 -7.31
CA PHE A 86 -12.65 6.14 -7.64
C PHE A 86 -12.47 5.55 -9.03
N LYS A 87 -12.13 6.36 -10.03
CA LYS A 87 -11.82 5.87 -11.37
C LYS A 87 -10.68 4.84 -11.36
N TYR A 88 -9.67 5.05 -10.53
CA TYR A 88 -8.59 4.07 -10.37
C TYR A 88 -9.08 2.76 -9.77
N ILE A 89 -9.91 2.81 -8.73
CA ILE A 89 -10.51 1.60 -8.12
C ILE A 89 -11.34 0.85 -9.17
N GLU A 90 -12.16 1.55 -9.94
CA GLU A 90 -12.95 0.96 -11.02
C GLU A 90 -12.08 0.27 -12.08
N MET A 91 -10.93 0.84 -12.41
CA MET A 91 -10.02 0.30 -13.42
C MET A 91 -9.20 -0.88 -12.91
N THR A 92 -8.92 -0.97 -11.60
CA THR A 92 -7.88 -1.87 -11.07
C THR A 92 -8.42 -2.98 -10.18
N MET A 93 -9.58 -2.77 -9.55
CA MET A 93 -10.14 -3.76 -8.64
C MET A 93 -11.10 -4.72 -9.37
N PRO A 94 -11.22 -5.98 -8.93
CA PRO A 94 -12.24 -6.90 -9.42
C PRO A 94 -13.66 -6.39 -9.19
N SER A 95 -14.58 -6.68 -10.11
CA SER A 95 -15.96 -6.18 -10.06
C SER A 95 -16.70 -6.49 -8.74
N LYS A 96 -16.43 -7.66 -8.15
CA LYS A 96 -17.03 -8.11 -6.88
C LYS A 96 -16.66 -7.22 -5.69
N VAL A 97 -15.47 -6.63 -5.68
CA VAL A 97 -14.98 -5.80 -4.56
C VAL A 97 -15.08 -4.30 -4.84
N ARG A 98 -15.23 -3.88 -6.11
CA ARG A 98 -15.29 -2.45 -6.50
C ARG A 98 -16.32 -1.65 -5.72
N LYS A 99 -17.58 -2.09 -5.75
CA LYS A 99 -18.69 -1.34 -5.15
C LYS A 99 -18.53 -1.20 -3.63
N PRO A 100 -18.35 -2.28 -2.85
CA PRO A 100 -18.17 -2.13 -1.40
C PRO A 100 -16.91 -1.32 -1.06
N LEU A 101 -15.84 -1.44 -1.85
CA LEU A 101 -14.63 -0.66 -1.66
C LEU A 101 -14.84 0.84 -1.92
N ILE A 102 -15.51 1.20 -3.02
CA ILE A 102 -15.84 2.60 -3.33
C ILE A 102 -16.75 3.19 -2.26
N GLU A 103 -17.80 2.47 -1.85
CA GLU A 103 -18.73 2.93 -0.81
C GLU A 103 -18.03 3.13 0.54
N GLY A 104 -17.15 2.20 0.91
CA GLY A 104 -16.34 2.29 2.14
C GLY A 104 -15.39 3.48 2.11
N ILE A 105 -14.63 3.65 1.02
CA ILE A 105 -13.70 4.77 0.88
C ILE A 105 -14.44 6.10 0.82
N ASP A 106 -15.53 6.20 0.05
CA ASP A 106 -16.35 7.41 -0.06
C ASP A 106 -16.91 7.84 1.31
N LYS A 107 -17.39 6.89 2.10
CA LYS A 107 -17.80 7.15 3.48
C LYS A 107 -16.65 7.73 4.32
N CYS A 108 -15.48 7.08 4.31
CA CYS A 108 -14.33 7.54 5.09
C CYS A 108 -13.84 8.94 4.68
N ILE A 109 -13.86 9.23 3.38
CA ILE A 109 -13.48 10.54 2.87
C ILE A 109 -14.55 11.59 3.20
N LYS A 110 -15.84 11.26 3.19
CA LYS A 110 -16.90 12.20 3.62
C LYS A 110 -16.79 12.55 5.11
N GLU A 111 -16.48 11.55 5.94
CA GLU A 111 -16.40 11.71 7.40
C GLU A 111 -15.11 12.43 7.84
N HIS A 112 -13.98 12.19 7.16
CA HIS A 112 -12.66 12.62 7.63
C HIS A 112 -11.81 13.37 6.58
N GLY A 113 -12.23 13.40 5.32
CA GLY A 113 -11.43 13.94 4.22
C GLY A 113 -11.23 15.44 4.25
N GLN A 114 -12.07 16.20 4.97
CA GLN A 114 -11.89 17.65 5.11
C GLN A 114 -10.65 18.02 5.94
N ASP A 115 -10.20 17.12 6.81
CA ASP A 115 -9.06 17.34 7.67
C ASP A 115 -7.73 17.07 6.96
N VAL A 116 -7.76 16.38 5.82
CA VAL A 116 -6.58 15.98 5.03
C VAL A 116 -5.90 17.19 4.42
N LYS A 117 -4.63 17.41 4.78
CA LYS A 117 -3.79 18.51 4.30
C LYS A 117 -2.39 18.01 3.95
N VAL A 118 -2.31 17.09 3.01
CA VAL A 118 -1.08 16.33 2.70
C VAL A 118 0.16 17.20 2.51
N LYS A 119 0.02 18.35 1.83
CA LYS A 119 1.15 19.24 1.52
C LYS A 119 1.73 19.96 2.74
N ASP A 120 0.91 20.20 3.77
CA ASP A 120 1.28 20.94 4.96
C ASP A 120 1.52 20.01 6.17
N ASP A 121 1.57 18.69 5.92
CA ASP A 121 1.59 17.66 6.95
C ASP A 121 2.66 16.60 6.65
N PRO A 122 3.95 16.90 6.95
CA PRO A 122 5.05 15.98 6.69
C PRO A 122 4.99 14.69 7.52
N GLY A 123 4.16 14.66 8.58
CA GLY A 123 3.90 13.47 9.38
C GLY A 123 2.71 12.64 8.88
N CYS A 124 1.99 13.11 7.86
CA CYS A 124 0.80 12.47 7.29
C CYS A 124 -0.32 12.23 8.33
N MET A 125 -0.32 12.97 9.44
CA MET A 125 -1.24 12.81 10.56
C MET A 125 -2.68 13.18 10.21
N SER A 126 -2.87 14.15 9.34
CA SER A 126 -4.16 14.58 8.79
C SER A 126 -4.87 13.47 8.01
N PHE A 127 -4.10 12.51 7.45
CA PHE A 127 -4.66 11.36 6.75
C PHE A 127 -4.99 10.19 7.69
N LEU A 128 -4.56 10.22 8.96
CA LEU A 128 -4.70 9.10 9.89
C LEU A 128 -6.15 8.64 10.06
N HIS A 129 -7.10 9.56 10.16
CA HIS A 129 -8.52 9.23 10.32
C HIS A 129 -9.11 8.57 9.07
N VAL A 130 -8.79 9.08 7.88
CA VAL A 130 -9.18 8.46 6.60
C VAL A 130 -8.54 7.07 6.45
N GLY A 131 -7.24 6.95 6.70
CA GLY A 131 -6.50 5.70 6.57
C GLY A 131 -6.99 4.61 7.54
N ASN A 132 -7.26 4.97 8.79
CA ASN A 132 -7.80 4.02 9.77
C ASN A 132 -9.26 3.64 9.50
N CYS A 133 -10.07 4.55 8.96
CA CYS A 133 -11.41 4.22 8.50
C CYS A 133 -11.37 3.22 7.33
N GLY A 134 -10.44 3.40 6.39
CA GLY A 134 -10.28 2.51 5.23
C GLY A 134 -9.87 1.07 5.59
N LYS A 135 -9.13 0.86 6.68
CA LYS A 135 -8.74 -0.49 7.17
C LYS A 135 -9.94 -1.41 7.44
N PHE A 136 -11.08 -0.84 7.84
CA PHE A 136 -12.29 -1.63 8.15
C PHE A 136 -13.03 -2.09 6.89
N VAL A 137 -12.71 -1.57 5.71
CA VAL A 137 -13.32 -2.02 4.45
C VAL A 137 -12.81 -3.41 4.06
N ASP A 138 -11.57 -3.74 4.46
CA ASP A 138 -10.97 -5.07 4.27
C ASP A 138 -11.59 -6.14 5.20
N GLU A 139 -12.15 -5.78 6.35
CA GLU A 139 -12.80 -6.73 7.28
C GLU A 139 -14.27 -7.06 6.92
N ILE A 140 -14.88 -6.26 6.03
CA ILE A 140 -16.27 -6.45 5.58
C ILE A 140 -16.34 -7.28 4.28
N SER A 141 -15.19 -7.68 3.72
CA SER A 141 -15.10 -8.42 2.45
C SER A 141 -14.75 -9.90 2.62
#